data_AF-A0A645GSC6-F1
#
_entry.id   AF-A0A645GSC6-F1
#
_cell.length_a   1.000
_cell.length_b   1.000
_cell.length_c   1.000
_cell.angle_alpha   90.00
_cell.angle_beta   90.00
_cell.angle_gamma   90.00
#
_symmetry.space_group_name_H-M   'P 1'
#
loop_
_entity.id
_entity.type
_entity.pdbx_description
1 polymer ?
#
loop_
_entity_poly.entity_id
_entity_poly.type
_entity_poly.pdbx_seq_one_letter_code
_entity_poly.pdbx_strand_id
1 'polypeptide(L)'
;MRDLGVTPQPMAAFILNLGLETLALRIAKHSANALIIAKRLESEPHVAWVNYPGLASSDQHERAKKYLPNGQSGVISFGVKGGRAAAMKFLDSLKLAAIVVHVADARTSALHPASTTHRQLDDGQLAACGIGPELVRFSVGIENPEDIWDDLVQALKKTEGATGNAD
;
A
#
# COMPACT_ATOMS: atom_id res chain seq x y z
N MET A 1 20.45 -17.29 -20.24
CA MET A 1 19.37 -17.89 -19.41
C MET A 1 19.45 -19.42 -19.38
N ARG A 2 19.83 -20.09 -20.49
CA ARG A 2 20.05 -21.55 -20.56
C ARG A 2 21.21 -22.04 -19.67
N ASP A 3 22.32 -21.30 -19.64
CA ASP A 3 23.55 -21.72 -18.94
C ASP A 3 23.53 -21.44 -17.44
N LEU A 4 22.61 -20.60 -16.96
CA LEU A 4 22.48 -20.22 -15.55
C LEU A 4 21.40 -21.01 -14.80
N GLY A 5 20.57 -21.78 -15.51
CA GLY A 5 19.54 -22.62 -14.88
C GLY A 5 18.43 -21.86 -14.14
N VAL A 6 18.21 -20.58 -14.46
CA VAL A 6 17.19 -19.73 -13.80
C VAL A 6 15.76 -20.00 -14.32
N THR A 7 15.33 -21.26 -14.26
CA THR A 7 13.98 -21.70 -14.65
C THR A 7 13.07 -21.85 -13.43
N PRO A 8 11.79 -21.44 -13.51
CA PRO A 8 10.85 -21.64 -12.41
C PRO A 8 10.59 -23.13 -12.17
N GLN A 9 10.40 -23.52 -10.92
CA GLN A 9 9.95 -24.87 -10.58
C GLN A 9 8.58 -25.17 -11.24
N PRO A 10 8.34 -26.38 -11.79
CA PRO A 10 7.08 -26.70 -12.49
C PRO A 10 5.83 -26.43 -11.67
N MET A 11 5.87 -26.71 -10.37
CA MET A 11 4.75 -26.44 -9.46
C MET A 11 4.44 -24.94 -9.34
N ALA A 12 5.46 -24.06 -9.34
CA ALA A 12 5.24 -22.62 -9.30
C ALA A 12 4.62 -22.11 -10.60
N ALA A 13 5.00 -22.68 -11.75
CA ALA A 13 4.37 -22.36 -13.02
C ALA A 13 2.89 -22.77 -13.05
N PHE A 14 2.56 -23.94 -12.49
CA PHE A 14 1.17 -24.39 -12.35
C PHE A 14 0.34 -23.45 -11.46
N ILE A 15 0.85 -23.11 -10.27
CA ILE A 15 0.17 -22.20 -9.33
C ILE A 15 -0.01 -20.80 -9.93
N LEU A 16 1.01 -20.29 -10.63
CA LEU A 16 0.91 -19.01 -11.34
C LEU A 16 -0.20 -19.06 -12.39
N ASN A 17 -0.23 -20.11 -13.21
CA ASN A 17 -1.24 -20.26 -14.25
C ASN A 17 -2.66 -20.31 -13.67
N LEU A 18 -2.87 -21.06 -12.59
CA LEU A 18 -4.14 -21.10 -11.87
C LEU A 18 -4.55 -19.70 -11.35
N GLY A 19 -3.59 -18.94 -10.82
CA GLY A 19 -3.83 -17.57 -10.38
C GLY A 19 -4.20 -16.60 -11.52
N LEU A 20 -3.70 -16.83 -12.73
CA LEU A 20 -3.97 -15.97 -13.89
C LEU A 20 -5.44 -16.04 -14.35
N GLU A 21 -6.12 -17.17 -14.14
CA GLU A 21 -7.53 -17.35 -14.55
C GLU A 21 -8.47 -16.31 -13.92
N THR A 22 -8.12 -15.82 -12.72
CA THR A 22 -8.92 -14.82 -11.98
C THR A 22 -8.29 -13.42 -11.98
N LEU A 23 -7.17 -13.21 -12.68
CA LEU A 23 -6.40 -11.97 -12.59
C LEU A 23 -7.25 -10.74 -12.97
N ALA A 24 -7.99 -10.80 -14.07
CA ALA A 24 -8.80 -9.67 -14.54
C ALA A 24 -9.87 -9.25 -13.51
N LEU A 25 -10.52 -10.23 -12.86
CA LEU A 25 -11.53 -9.99 -11.82
C LEU A 25 -10.89 -9.37 -10.58
N ARG A 26 -9.75 -9.91 -10.14
CA ARG A 26 -9.04 -9.42 -8.95
C ARG A 26 -8.51 -8.02 -9.15
N ILE A 27 -7.84 -7.72 -10.26
CA ILE A 27 -7.26 -6.39 -10.53
C ILE A 27 -8.34 -5.31 -10.63
N ALA A 28 -9.49 -5.62 -11.25
CA ALA A 28 -10.62 -4.70 -11.27
C ALA A 28 -11.13 -4.38 -9.85
N LYS A 29 -11.28 -5.41 -9.01
CA LYS A 29 -11.72 -5.26 -7.62
C LYS A 29 -10.69 -4.51 -6.75
N HIS A 30 -9.40 -4.83 -6.87
CA HIS A 30 -8.31 -4.10 -6.22
C HIS A 30 -8.35 -2.62 -6.57
N SER A 31 -8.48 -2.28 -7.86
CA SER A 31 -8.49 -0.90 -8.32
C SER A 31 -9.72 -0.14 -7.81
N ALA A 32 -10.90 -0.77 -7.85
CA ALA A 32 -12.14 -0.18 -7.34
C ALA A 32 -12.07 0.07 -5.82
N ASN A 33 -11.61 -0.92 -5.05
CA ASN A 33 -11.44 -0.79 -3.61
C ASN A 33 -10.40 0.30 -3.28
N ALA A 34 -9.26 0.31 -3.97
CA ALA A 34 -8.21 1.29 -3.72
C ALA A 34 -8.67 2.73 -3.99
N LEU A 35 -9.45 2.96 -5.05
CA LEU A 35 -10.02 4.29 -5.30
C LEU A 35 -10.95 4.75 -4.18
N ILE A 36 -11.78 3.84 -3.64
CA ILE A 36 -12.67 4.15 -2.49
C ILE A 36 -11.83 4.52 -1.26
N ILE A 37 -10.87 3.67 -0.91
CA ILE A 37 -10.02 3.87 0.27
C ILE A 37 -9.17 5.14 0.14
N ALA A 38 -8.56 5.37 -1.03
CA ALA A 38 -7.73 6.55 -1.28
C ALA A 38 -8.53 7.86 -1.09
N LYS A 39 -9.77 7.93 -1.61
CA LYS A 39 -10.65 9.09 -1.44
C LYS A 39 -10.99 9.36 0.02
N ARG A 40 -11.25 8.29 0.80
CA ARG A 40 -11.55 8.43 2.23
C ARG A 40 -10.32 8.88 3.03
N LEU A 41 -9.15 8.33 2.69
CA LEU A 41 -7.87 8.75 3.29
C LEU A 41 -7.56 10.24 3.04
N GLU A 42 -7.92 10.81 1.89
CA GLU A 42 -7.71 12.25 1.63
C GLU A 42 -8.47 13.15 2.61
N SER A 43 -9.59 12.67 3.15
CA SER A 43 -10.41 13.41 4.11
C SER A 43 -10.10 13.08 5.58
N GLU A 44 -9.20 12.13 5.84
CA GLU A 44 -8.95 11.62 7.19
C GLU A 44 -7.96 12.51 7.97
N PRO A 45 -8.33 13.06 9.14
CA PRO A 45 -7.49 14.01 9.88
C PRO A 45 -6.10 13.48 10.28
N HIS A 46 -5.95 12.17 10.44
CA HIS A 46 -4.68 11.52 10.84
C HIS A 46 -3.71 11.30 9.68
N VAL A 47 -4.14 11.55 8.44
CA VAL A 47 -3.35 11.35 7.23
C VAL A 47 -2.81 12.70 6.75
N ALA A 48 -1.50 12.76 6.48
CA ALA A 48 -0.82 13.98 6.03
C ALA A 48 -0.96 14.21 4.53
N TRP A 49 -0.86 13.13 3.75
CA TRP A 49 -0.92 13.13 2.30
C TRP A 49 -1.29 11.74 1.80
N VAL A 50 -1.88 11.66 0.61
CA VAL A 50 -2.20 10.42 -0.09
C VAL A 50 -1.65 10.49 -1.51
N ASN A 51 -1.02 9.41 -1.95
CA ASN A 51 -0.52 9.22 -3.30
C ASN A 51 -1.21 8.00 -3.93
N TYR A 52 -2.13 8.27 -4.84
CA TYR A 52 -2.79 7.28 -5.67
C TYR A 52 -3.16 7.89 -7.03
N PRO A 53 -2.74 7.31 -8.17
CA PRO A 53 -2.95 7.88 -9.50
C PRO A 53 -4.43 8.00 -9.92
N GLY A 54 -5.33 7.27 -9.26
CA GLY A 54 -6.78 7.39 -9.51
C GLY A 54 -7.43 8.62 -8.87
N LEU A 55 -6.74 9.32 -7.96
CA LEU A 55 -7.26 10.53 -7.31
C LEU A 55 -7.20 11.74 -8.24
N ALA A 56 -8.21 12.60 -8.18
CA ALA A 56 -8.26 13.83 -8.97
C ALA A 56 -7.18 14.85 -8.55
N SER A 57 -6.71 14.76 -7.31
CA SER A 57 -5.61 15.55 -6.75
C SER A 57 -4.21 15.09 -7.20
N SER A 58 -4.09 13.89 -7.79
CA SER A 58 -2.80 13.36 -8.23
C SER A 58 -2.30 14.08 -9.48
N ASP A 59 -1.03 14.45 -9.48
CA ASP A 59 -0.30 14.97 -10.64
C ASP A 59 -0.27 13.99 -11.83
N GLN A 60 -0.41 12.68 -11.56
CA GLN A 60 -0.45 11.64 -12.57
C GLN A 60 -1.88 11.33 -13.07
N HIS A 61 -2.92 11.99 -12.58
CA HIS A 61 -4.32 11.64 -12.86
C HIS A 61 -4.65 11.57 -14.36
N GLU A 62 -4.24 12.58 -15.13
CA GLU A 62 -4.50 12.61 -16.58
C GLU A 62 -3.71 11.53 -17.35
N ARG A 63 -2.49 11.23 -16.91
CA ARG A 63 -1.70 10.13 -17.49
C ARG A 63 -2.30 8.77 -17.12
N ALA A 64 -2.80 8.63 -15.90
CA ALA A 64 -3.45 7.42 -15.44
C ALA A 64 -4.74 7.15 -16.23
N LYS A 65 -5.55 8.18 -16.51
CA LYS A 65 -6.70 8.04 -17.42
C LYS A 65 -6.31 7.56 -18.82
N LYS A 66 -5.21 8.11 -19.36
CA LYS A 66 -4.74 7.77 -20.71
C LYS A 66 -4.18 6.34 -20.80
N TYR A 67 -3.31 5.96 -19.86
CA TYR A 67 -2.53 4.73 -19.95
C TYR A 67 -3.11 3.56 -19.15
N LEU A 68 -3.93 3.85 -18.13
CA LEU A 68 -4.53 2.87 -17.23
C LEU A 68 -6.07 3.02 -17.17
N PRO A 69 -6.79 2.97 -18.32
CA PRO A 69 -8.23 3.24 -18.35
C PRO A 69 -9.05 2.16 -17.61
N ASN A 70 -8.50 0.97 -17.42
CA ASN A 70 -9.19 -0.19 -16.84
C ASN A 70 -8.89 -0.41 -15.35
N GLY A 71 -8.28 0.58 -14.67
CA GLY A 71 -7.97 0.52 -13.25
C GLY A 71 -6.53 0.91 -12.92
N GLN A 72 -6.34 1.59 -11.79
CA GLN A 72 -5.07 2.21 -11.40
C GLN A 72 -4.36 1.47 -10.25
N SER A 73 -4.42 0.13 -10.23
CA SER A 73 -3.83 -0.74 -9.20
C SER A 73 -4.52 -0.69 -7.84
N GLY A 74 -4.21 -1.67 -6.99
CA GLY A 74 -4.62 -1.75 -5.59
C GLY A 74 -3.64 -1.09 -4.60
N VAL A 75 -2.56 -0.47 -5.07
CA VAL A 75 -1.49 0.04 -4.20
C VAL A 75 -1.67 1.54 -3.96
N ILE A 76 -1.75 1.91 -2.69
CA ILE A 76 -1.82 3.29 -2.20
C ILE A 76 -0.59 3.55 -1.34
N SER A 77 -0.02 4.75 -1.44
CA SER A 77 0.96 5.25 -0.48
C SER A 77 0.38 6.45 0.25
N PHE A 78 0.54 6.52 1.56
CA PHE A 78 0.07 7.67 2.34
C PHE A 78 0.98 7.92 3.55
N GLY A 79 0.97 9.15 4.05
CA GLY A 79 1.74 9.54 5.23
C GLY A 79 0.87 9.62 6.48
N VAL A 80 1.26 8.92 7.56
CA VAL A 80 0.58 9.01 8.86
C VAL A 80 1.15 10.19 9.67
N LYS A 81 0.29 11.11 10.13
CA LYS A 81 0.74 12.23 10.96
C LYS A 81 1.35 11.73 12.27
N GLY A 82 2.46 12.33 12.68
CA GLY A 82 3.26 11.89 13.84
C GLY A 82 4.51 11.07 13.48
N GLY A 83 4.82 10.95 12.18
CA GLY A 83 6.08 10.40 11.70
C GLY A 83 6.23 8.90 11.95
N ARG A 84 7.47 8.46 12.12
CA ARG A 84 7.82 7.03 12.27
C ARG A 84 7.10 6.33 13.40
N ALA A 85 7.01 6.98 14.57
CA ALA A 85 6.36 6.40 15.74
C ALA A 85 4.86 6.14 15.49
N ALA A 86 4.17 7.11 14.89
CA ALA A 86 2.77 6.99 14.54
C ALA A 86 2.54 5.94 13.44
N ALA A 87 3.39 5.91 12.40
CA ALA A 87 3.31 4.91 11.33
C ALA A 87 3.51 3.48 11.84
N MET A 88 4.44 3.25 12.76
CA MET A 88 4.63 1.94 13.40
C MET A 88 3.44 1.56 14.28
N LYS A 89 2.96 2.49 15.12
CA LYS A 89 1.78 2.25 15.97
C LYS A 89 0.52 1.96 15.15
N PHE A 90 0.36 2.63 14.01
CA PHE A 90 -0.70 2.36 13.05
C PHE A 90 -0.62 0.91 12.56
N LEU A 91 0.56 0.47 12.09
CA LEU A 91 0.74 -0.90 11.61
C LEU A 91 0.43 -1.95 12.68
N ASP A 92 0.97 -1.76 13.89
CA ASP A 92 0.74 -2.65 15.03
C ASP A 92 -0.74 -2.70 15.47
N SER A 93 -1.52 -1.68 15.10
CA SER A 93 -2.93 -1.56 15.46
C SER A 93 -3.90 -2.20 14.46
N LEU A 94 -3.43 -2.56 13.25
CA LEU A 94 -4.26 -3.20 12.21
C LEU A 94 -4.72 -4.59 12.67
N LYS A 95 -5.97 -4.93 12.34
CA LYS A 95 -6.60 -6.21 12.70
C LYS A 95 -6.97 -7.06 11.50
N LEU A 96 -7.16 -6.43 10.33
CA LEU A 96 -7.51 -7.10 9.08
C LEU A 96 -6.31 -7.10 8.12
N ALA A 97 -5.67 -5.95 7.93
CA ALA A 97 -4.55 -5.83 7.01
C ALA A 97 -3.30 -6.57 7.55
N ALA A 98 -2.72 -7.42 6.71
CA ALA A 98 -1.52 -8.17 7.07
C ALA A 98 -0.24 -7.33 6.91
N ILE A 99 0.67 -7.39 7.88
CA ILE A 99 1.97 -6.72 7.80
C ILE A 99 2.94 -7.61 7.01
N VAL A 100 3.10 -7.35 5.71
CA VAL A 100 3.89 -8.19 4.79
C VAL A 100 4.58 -7.36 3.72
N VAL A 101 5.66 -7.90 3.14
CA VAL A 101 6.50 -7.20 2.16
C VAL A 101 6.02 -7.32 0.70
N HIS A 102 5.15 -8.28 0.39
CA HIS A 102 4.59 -8.47 -0.95
C HIS A 102 3.44 -7.48 -1.26
N VAL A 103 2.91 -7.52 -2.47
CA VAL A 103 1.78 -6.69 -2.95
C VAL A 103 0.83 -7.50 -3.80
N ALA A 104 -0.38 -6.97 -4.02
CA ALA A 104 -1.39 -7.53 -4.93
C ALA A 104 -1.78 -8.99 -4.58
N ASP A 105 -1.68 -9.37 -3.31
CA ASP A 105 -2.36 -10.53 -2.77
C ASP A 105 -3.86 -10.24 -2.69
N ALA A 106 -4.70 -11.28 -2.70
CA ALA A 106 -6.13 -11.14 -2.49
C ALA A 106 -6.45 -10.48 -1.14
N ARG A 107 -5.57 -10.66 -0.15
CA ARG A 107 -5.65 -10.03 1.17
C ARG A 107 -5.02 -8.65 1.18
N THR A 108 -5.67 -7.73 1.88
CA THR A 108 -5.15 -6.41 2.17
C THR A 108 -3.87 -6.53 3.00
N SER A 109 -2.85 -5.76 2.61
CA SER A 109 -1.55 -5.75 3.27
C SER A 109 -0.97 -4.35 3.40
N ALA A 110 -0.16 -4.17 4.44
CA ALA A 110 0.47 -2.90 4.75
C ALA A 110 1.95 -3.10 5.10
N LEU A 111 2.79 -2.11 4.81
CA LEU A 111 4.13 -2.03 5.40
C LEU A 111 4.59 -0.58 5.50
N HIS A 112 5.61 -0.39 6.34
CA HIS A 112 6.32 0.88 6.49
C HIS A 112 7.73 0.71 5.89
N PRO A 113 8.01 1.25 4.68
CA PRO A 113 9.24 0.95 3.95
C PRO A 113 10.52 1.33 4.69
N ALA A 114 10.53 2.46 5.40
CA ALA A 114 11.70 2.94 6.14
C ALA A 114 12.14 2.00 7.29
N SER A 115 11.23 1.24 7.91
CA SER A 115 11.58 0.25 8.95
C SER A 115 11.75 -1.17 8.43
N THR A 116 11.36 -1.45 7.18
CA THR A 116 11.34 -2.81 6.62
C THR A 116 12.19 -2.93 5.36
N THR A 117 11.61 -2.69 4.18
CA THR A 117 12.23 -2.94 2.88
C THR A 117 13.44 -2.05 2.58
N HIS A 118 13.52 -0.88 3.21
CA HIS A 118 14.60 0.10 3.01
C HIS A 118 15.38 0.40 4.29
N ARG A 119 15.28 -0.47 5.32
CA ARG A 119 15.99 -0.34 6.61
C ARG A 119 17.50 -0.11 6.49
N GLN A 120 18.11 -0.55 5.38
CA GLN A 120 19.56 -0.43 5.14
C GLN A 120 19.99 0.98 4.70
N LEU A 121 19.05 1.86 4.35
CA LEU A 121 19.33 3.23 3.95
C LEU A 121 19.34 4.15 5.18
N ASP A 122 20.21 5.16 5.15
CA ASP A 122 20.17 6.26 6.10
C ASP A 122 19.02 7.24 5.79
N ASP A 123 18.71 8.15 6.72
CA ASP A 123 17.57 9.07 6.57
C ASP A 123 17.74 10.04 5.38
N GLY A 124 18.98 10.40 5.03
CA GLY A 124 19.28 11.23 3.86
C GLY A 124 19.01 10.49 2.55
N GLN A 125 19.35 9.21 2.49
CA GLN A 125 19.08 8.32 1.36
C GLN A 125 17.60 8.02 1.22
N LEU A 126 16.89 7.77 2.33
CA LEU A 126 15.44 7.60 2.34
C LEU A 126 14.73 8.84 1.79
N ALA A 127 15.13 10.02 2.24
CA ALA A 127 14.60 11.29 1.74
C ALA A 127 14.88 11.48 0.24
N ALA A 128 16.09 11.15 -0.22
CA ALA A 128 16.44 11.21 -1.65
C ALA A 128 15.60 10.27 -2.53
N CYS A 129 15.14 9.14 -1.98
CA CYS A 129 14.22 8.22 -2.64
C CYS A 129 12.73 8.61 -2.50
N GLY A 130 12.41 9.71 -1.81
CA GLY A 130 11.03 10.12 -1.54
C GLY A 130 10.32 9.24 -0.50
N ILE A 131 11.08 8.52 0.34
CA ILE A 131 10.55 7.67 1.40
C ILE A 131 10.59 8.44 2.71
N GLY A 132 9.47 9.08 3.05
CA GLY A 132 9.32 9.74 4.35
C GLY A 132 9.21 8.74 5.51
N PRO A 133 9.63 9.12 6.73
CA PRO A 133 9.47 8.31 7.94
C PRO A 133 8.01 8.04 8.32
N GLU A 134 7.05 8.77 7.74
CA GLU A 134 5.62 8.58 7.92
C GLU A 134 4.96 7.64 6.90
N LEU A 135 5.71 7.22 5.88
CA LEU A 135 5.16 6.58 4.69
C LEU A 135 4.70 5.14 4.98
N VAL A 136 3.42 4.89 4.70
CA VAL A 136 2.83 3.56 4.67
C VAL A 136 2.51 3.20 3.23
N ARG A 137 2.95 2.00 2.79
CA ARG A 137 2.49 1.38 1.56
C ARG A 137 1.36 0.41 1.89
N PHE A 138 0.19 0.67 1.34
CA PHE A 138 -1.02 -0.11 1.58
C PHE A 138 -1.49 -0.75 0.27
N SER A 139 -1.39 -2.07 0.20
CA SER A 139 -1.88 -2.88 -0.91
C SER A 139 -3.28 -3.36 -0.56
N VAL A 140 -4.29 -2.67 -1.08
CA VAL A 140 -5.70 -2.95 -0.87
C VAL A 140 -6.07 -4.26 -1.55
N GLY A 141 -6.67 -5.18 -0.80
CA GLY A 141 -7.11 -6.49 -1.26
C GLY A 141 -8.47 -6.46 -1.95
N ILE A 142 -9.09 -7.64 -2.07
CA ILE A 142 -10.42 -7.81 -2.69
C ILE A 142 -11.55 -7.96 -1.66
N GLU A 143 -11.27 -7.72 -0.37
CA GLU A 143 -12.27 -7.77 0.69
C GLU A 143 -13.35 -6.67 0.53
N ASN A 144 -14.31 -6.67 1.45
CA ASN A 144 -15.30 -5.61 1.54
C ASN A 144 -14.59 -4.27 1.85
N PRO A 145 -14.77 -3.21 1.03
CA PRO A 145 -14.13 -1.92 1.27
C PRO A 145 -14.52 -1.27 2.60
N GLU A 146 -15.70 -1.57 3.15
CA GLU A 146 -16.09 -1.05 4.47
C GLU A 146 -15.26 -1.68 5.60
N ASP A 147 -15.05 -3.00 5.56
CA ASP A 147 -14.24 -3.69 6.58
C ASP A 147 -12.78 -3.21 6.54
N ILE A 148 -12.25 -2.96 5.32
CA ILE A 148 -10.91 -2.38 5.14
C ILE A 148 -10.86 -0.96 5.72
N TRP A 149 -11.89 -0.15 5.47
CA TRP A 149 -11.96 1.22 5.98
C TRP A 149 -12.09 1.25 7.50
N ASP A 150 -12.92 0.40 8.09
CA ASP A 150 -13.10 0.31 9.53
C ASP A 150 -11.80 -0.09 10.23
N ASP A 151 -11.03 -1.01 9.64
CA ASP A 151 -9.70 -1.38 10.16
C ASP A 151 -8.70 -0.22 10.07
N LEU A 152 -8.72 0.54 8.97
CA LEU A 152 -7.88 1.72 8.80
C LEU A 152 -8.21 2.81 9.82
N VAL A 153 -9.49 3.17 9.97
CA VAL A 153 -9.92 4.25 10.88
C VAL A 153 -9.65 3.88 12.33
N GLN A 154 -9.91 2.64 12.75
CA GLN A 154 -9.61 2.24 14.13
C GLN A 154 -8.11 2.24 14.41
N ALA A 155 -7.27 1.89 13.44
CA ALA A 155 -5.82 1.92 13.58
C ALA A 155 -5.28 3.36 13.61
N LEU A 156 -5.80 4.24 12.74
CA LEU A 156 -5.43 5.66 12.68
C LEU A 156 -5.81 6.41 13.95
N LYS A 157 -7.01 6.19 14.52
CA LYS A 157 -7.39 6.82 15.80
C LYS A 157 -6.46 6.46 16.95
N LYS A 158 -5.85 5.26 16.91
CA LYS A 158 -4.88 4.85 17.94
C LYS A 158 -3.54 5.56 17.80
N THR A 159 -3.26 6.26 16.70
CA THR A 159 -2.03 7.05 16.56
C THR A 159 -2.10 8.39 17.29
N GLU A 160 -3.29 8.79 17.78
CA GLU A 160 -3.44 9.97 18.63
C GLU A 160 -2.48 9.90 19.83
N GLY A 161 -1.64 10.93 19.98
CA GLY A 161 -0.63 11.02 21.04
C GLY A 161 0.71 10.32 20.75
N ALA A 162 0.86 9.58 19.65
CA ALA A 162 2.16 9.04 19.23
C ALA A 162 2.98 10.15 18.54
N THR A 163 3.53 11.05 19.33
CA THR A 163 4.55 11.99 18.85
C THR A 163 5.90 11.31 18.96
N GLY A 164 6.52 11.02 17.81
CA GLY A 164 7.94 10.71 17.80
C GLY A 164 8.69 12.00 18.10
N ASN A 165 9.55 11.99 19.13
CA ASN A 165 10.60 13.01 19.22
C ASN A 165 11.35 13.01 17.88
N ALA A 166 11.52 14.20 17.31
CA ALA A 166 12.47 14.41 16.23
C ALA A 166 13.86 14.23 16.84
N ASP A 167 14.38 13.01 16.80
CA ASP A 167 15.80 12.73 16.95
C ASP A 167 16.46 12.74 15.57
#